data_AF-A0A0N7I3J7-F1
#
_entry.id   AF-A0A0N7I3J7-F1
#
_cell.length_a   1.000
_cell.length_b   1.000
_cell.length_c   1.000
_cell.angle_alpha   90.00
_cell.angle_beta   90.00
_cell.angle_gamma   90.00
#
_symmetry.space_group_name_H-M   'P 1'
#
loop_
_entity.id
_entity.type
_entity.pdbx_description
1 polymer ?
#
loop_
_entity_poly.entity_id
_entity_poly.type
_entity_poly.pdbx_seq_one_letter_code
_entity_poly.pdbx_strand_id
1 'polypeptide(L)' 'MVKRSDITLSEDVDYALDDIISYSDWTAELDGYLPSGERVQMARSGGTAAEALDALKSAIEGCGWTLEDA' A
#
# COMPACT_ATOMS: atom_id res chain seq x y z
N MET A 1 1.81 14.30 8.44
CA MET A 1 1.38 14.21 7.04
C MET A 1 2.38 13.34 6.31
N VAL A 2 1.90 12.36 5.56
CA VAL A 2 2.69 11.40 4.79
C VAL A 2 2.61 11.77 3.32
N LYS A 3 3.70 11.65 2.55
CA LYS A 3 3.68 11.97 1.12
C LYS A 3 3.25 10.75 0.30
N ARG A 4 2.42 10.98 -0.72
CA ARG A 4 2.03 9.91 -1.66
C ARG A 4 3.22 9.32 -2.41
N SER A 5 4.28 10.10 -2.62
CA SER A 5 5.54 9.64 -3.23
C SER A 5 6.25 8.55 -2.43
N ASP A 6 5.96 8.44 -1.13
CA ASP A 6 6.55 7.45 -0.23
C ASP A 6 5.78 6.11 -0.27
N ILE A 7 4.72 6.04 -1.09
CA ILE A 7 3.92 4.83 -1.29
C ILE A 7 4.37 4.12 -2.57
N THR A 8 4.78 2.88 -2.41
CA THR A 8 5.08 1.94 -3.49
C THR A 8 3.91 0.99 -3.69
N LEU A 9 3.50 0.78 -4.93
CA LEU A 9 2.55 -0.26 -5.31
C LEU A 9 3.30 -1.40 -6.00
N SER A 10 3.03 -2.62 -5.58
CA SER A 10 3.59 -3.85 -6.16
C SER A 10 2.48 -4.84 -6.44
N GLU A 11 2.62 -5.58 -7.52
CA GLU A 11 1.75 -6.69 -7.89
C GLU A 11 2.54 -7.98 -7.69
N ASP A 12 1.96 -8.91 -6.93
CA ASP A 12 2.45 -10.28 -6.82
C ASP A 12 1.54 -11.17 -7.66
N VAL A 13 2.13 -11.81 -8.67
CA VAL A 13 1.43 -12.71 -9.58
C VAL A 13 2.01 -14.10 -9.39
N ASP A 14 1.25 -14.97 -8.74
CA ASP A 14 1.62 -16.37 -8.61
C ASP A 14 1.00 -17.20 -9.74
N TYR A 15 1.82 -18.03 -10.39
CA TYR A 15 1.42 -18.89 -11.49
C TYR A 15 1.45 -20.36 -11.02
N ALA A 16 0.28 -20.91 -10.73
CA ALA A 16 0.14 -22.36 -10.52
C ALA A 16 0.19 -23.10 -11.88
N LEU A 17 1.16 -24.01 -12.04
CA LEU A 17 1.48 -24.67 -13.32
C LEU A 17 0.48 -25.73 -13.80
N ASP A 18 -0.59 -26.04 -13.06
CA ASP A 18 -1.50 -27.16 -13.40
C ASP A 18 -2.98 -26.78 -13.60
N ASP A 19 -3.40 -25.57 -13.25
CA ASP A 19 -4.75 -25.06 -13.51
C ASP A 19 -4.66 -23.53 -13.55
N ILE A 20 -5.09 -22.90 -14.64
CA ILE A 20 -4.92 -21.46 -14.89
C ILE A 20 -5.82 -20.67 -13.92
N ILE A 21 -5.34 -20.47 -12.70
CA ILE A 21 -5.88 -19.52 -11.74
C ILE A 21 -4.77 -18.51 -11.48
N SER A 22 -4.92 -17.32 -12.05
CA SER A 22 -4.07 -16.17 -11.76
C SER A 22 -4.60 -15.52 -10.48
N TYR A 23 -3.84 -15.60 -9.40
CA TYR A 23 -4.04 -14.73 -8.24
C TYR A 23 -3.12 -13.53 -8.44
N SER A 24 -3.71 -12.35 -8.59
CA SER A 24 -2.99 -11.07 -8.61
C SER A 24 -3.25 -10.39 -7.28
N ASP A 25 -2.30 -10.49 -6.35
CA ASP A 25 -2.37 -9.77 -5.09
C ASP A 25 -1.59 -8.46 -5.23
N TRP A 26 -2.27 -7.34 -4.98
CA TRP A 26 -1.65 -6.03 -4.98
C TRP A 26 -1.28 -5.64 -3.56
N THR A 27 -0.08 -5.09 -3.37
CA THR A 27 0.38 -4.55 -2.10
C THR A 27 0.79 -3.09 -2.25
N ALA A 28 0.18 -2.22 -1.43
CA ALA A 28 0.56 -0.84 -1.24
C ALA A 28 1.39 -0.72 0.03
N GLU A 29 2.63 -0.24 -0.09
CA GLU A 29 3.56 -0.06 1.01
C GLU A 29 3.92 1.42 1.16
N LEU A 30 3.74 1.95 2.35
CA LEU A 30 4.31 3.20 2.81
C LEU A 30 5.62 2.92 3.54
N ASP A 31 6.74 3.48 3.08
CA ASP A 31 7.98 3.59 3.86
C ASP A 31 8.51 5.02 3.74
N GLY A 32 8.44 5.76 4.84
CA GLY A 32 8.79 7.19 4.84
C GLY A 32 8.94 7.76 6.23
N TYR A 33 9.00 9.09 6.30
CA TYR A 33 9.14 9.82 7.55
C TYR A 33 7.97 10.78 7.75
N LEU A 34 7.44 10.81 8.97
CA LEU A 34 6.52 11.84 9.39
C LEU A 34 7.24 13.19 9.56
N PRO A 35 6.51 14.32 9.57
CA PRO A 35 7.09 15.64 9.84
C PRO A 35 7.71 15.74 11.24
N SER A 36 7.31 14.87 12.17
CA SER A 36 7.93 14.73 13.49
C SER A 36 9.34 14.12 13.46
N GLY A 37 9.77 13.57 12.32
CA GLY A 37 11.02 12.83 12.17
C GLY A 37 10.91 11.33 12.48
N GLU A 38 9.72 10.85 12.85
CA GLU A 38 9.45 9.43 13.08
C GLU A 38 9.38 8.67 11.74
N ARG A 39 10.09 7.54 11.63
CA ARG A 39 9.98 6.66 10.47
C ARG A 39 8.71 5.82 10.59
N VAL A 40 7.95 5.74 9.51
CA VAL A 40 6.73 4.94 9.41
C VAL A 40 6.86 3.93 8.30
N GLN A 41 6.52 2.68 8.60
CA GLN A 41 6.42 1.62 7.62
C GLN A 41 5.07 0.93 7.77
N MET A 42 4.31 0.81 6.68
CA MET A 42 3.00 0.18 6.68
C MET A 42 2.69 -0.40 5.31
N ALA A 43 2.26 -1.66 5.27
CA ALA A 43 1.82 -2.30 4.03
C ALA A 43 0.38 -2.82 4.15
N ARG A 44 -0.38 -2.72 3.06
CA ARG A 44 -1.73 -3.29 2.93
C ARG A 44 -1.88 -3.94 1.57
N SER A 45 -2.62 -5.05 1.54
CA SER A 45 -2.86 -5.83 0.33
C SER A 45 -4.33 -5.82 -0.07
N GLY A 46 -4.61 -6.02 -1.35
CA GLY A 46 -5.95 -6.08 -1.93
C GLY A 46 -5.93 -6.84 -3.26
N GLY A 47 -7.11 -7.21 -3.77
CA GLY A 47 -7.23 -7.92 -5.06
C GLY A 47 -6.99 -7.01 -6.26
N THR A 48 -6.92 -5.70 -6.05
CA THR A 48 -6.55 -4.70 -7.07
C THR A 48 -5.65 -3.62 -6.48
N ALA A 49 -4.91 -2.91 -7.34
CA ALA A 49 -4.10 -1.76 -6.94
C ALA A 49 -4.90 -0.68 -6.18
N ALA A 50 -6.16 -0.47 -6.59
CA ALA A 50 -7.05 0.51 -5.95
C ALA A 50 -7.47 0.06 -4.56
N GLU A 51 -7.81 -1.22 -4.38
CA GLU A 51 -8.16 -1.78 -3.07
C GLU A 51 -6.99 -1.73 -2.09
N ALA A 52 -5.79 -2.12 -2.54
CA ALA A 52 -4.58 -2.06 -1.71
C ALA A 52 -4.28 -0.62 -1.26
N LEU A 53 -4.41 0.35 -2.17
CA LEU A 53 -4.20 1.77 -1.88
C LEU A 53 -5.27 2.33 -0.94
N ASP A 54 -6.54 1.98 -1.13
CA ASP A 54 -7.65 2.44 -0.29
C ASP A 54 -7.56 1.87 1.13
N ALA A 55 -7.16 0.60 1.25
CA ALA A 55 -6.87 -0.04 2.53
C ALA A 55 -5.71 0.64 3.26
N LEU A 56 -4.65 1.02 2.53
CA LEU A 56 -3.53 1.77 3.09
C LEU A 56 -3.94 3.18 3.52
N LYS A 57 -4.71 3.90 2.70
CA LYS A 57 -5.26 5.23 3.02
C LYS A 57 -6.10 5.20 4.29
N SER A 58 -7.03 4.26 4.37
CA SER A 58 -7.86 4.05 5.57
C SER A 58 -7.02 3.77 6.82
N ALA A 59 -5.93 3.02 6.69
CA ALA A 59 -5.03 2.75 7.80
C ALA A 59 -4.22 3.98 8.23
N ILE A 60 -3.75 4.80 7.29
CA ILE A 60 -3.07 6.07 7.54
C ILE A 60 -4.01 7.04 8.28
N GLU A 61 -5.26 7.16 7.82
CA GLU A 61 -6.29 7.99 8.48
C GLU A 61 -6.65 7.46 9.86
N GLY A 62 -6.72 6.14 10.03
CA GLY A 62 -6.93 5.48 11.33
C GLY A 62 -5.82 5.76 12.35
N CYS A 63 -4.60 6.05 11.88
CA CYS A 63 -3.47 6.50 12.71
C CYS A 63 -3.49 8.02 12.98
N GLY A 64 -4.48 8.76 12.45
CA GLY A 64 -4.57 10.22 12.56
C GLY A 64 -3.62 10.96 11.62
N TRP A 65 -3.10 10.29 10.59
CA TRP A 65 -2.24 10.88 9.58
C TRP A 65 -3.06 11.26 8.35
N THR A 66 -2.54 12.22 7.58
CA THR A 66 -3.13 12.64 6.31
C THR A 66 -2.14 12.40 5.18
N LEU A 67 -2.66 12.03 4.01
CA LEU A 67 -1.89 11.87 2.78
C LEU A 67 -1.84 13.18 2.00
N GLU A 68 -0.64 13.60 1.62
CA GLU A 68 -0.42 14.71 0.69
C GLU A 68 -0.36 14.16 -0.74
N ASP A 69 -1.31 14.56 -1.59
CA ASP A 69 -1.22 14.38 -3.04
C ASP A 69 -0.27 15.47 -3.55
N ALA A 70 0.99 15.10 -3.77
CA ALA A 70 2.03 15.97 -4.34
C ALA A 70 1.98 15.95 -5.87
#